data_AF-A0A6N6WPU2-F1
#
_entry.id   AF-A0A6N6WPU2-F1
#
_cell.length_a   1.000
_cell.length_b   1.000
_cell.length_c   1.000
_cell.angle_alpha   90.00
_cell.angle_beta   90.00
_cell.angle_gamma   90.00
#
_symmetry.space_group_name_H-M   'P 1'
#
loop_
_entity.id
_entity.type
_entity.pdbx_description
1 polymer ?
#
loop_
_entity_poly.entity_id
_entity_poly.type
_entity_poly.pdbx_seq_one_letter_code
_entity_poly.pdbx_strand_id
1 'polypeptide(L)'
;SDIRDVLEPWIAQENAAREAERAAREQGKDVEPGYRAPWNQFNSLATEFFRKLAEHEKQRQIPQRLADQRNRWQPLLKALGYEITPQIQMLDDDTPLPILACYNSTDGSPWLWIVEAHDQEEGTLDPLALSLLTAQFPADTDKHKRDSLRKKANGEYRSWQDLLSTAVFTQNEPPRFVLLLGNRQLLLLDRTKWAQNRLLRFDFEEILSRRETDTLKATAVLLHKESLLPGSGAPYLDSLDDNSHKHAFGVSEDLKYALRESIELLGNEAMHYLIDRGLANYTGNRAVDPDELSRECLRYMYRLLFLFYIEARPELGYAPMTAKTYLQGYSLETLRDLEMIPLTSEEDRNGRYFHDSLNMLFKLVREGYNGGVKMQSDLESGDRITIHSHQFSVPRLESHLFDANNTRILNRVVFRNETLQQIIQAMSLSRPAKGRFNRRGRISYRQLGINQLGAVYEALLSYRGFFASEDLYEVKKAGEEFNELETGYFVSKDEIGKYHEDEKVYEKDGSLRIHRKGSFIYRMAGRDREKSASYYT
;
A
#
# COMPACT_ATOMS: atom_id res chain seq x y z
N SER A 1 -14.22 3.04 5.62
CA SER A 1 -14.57 4.47 5.59
C SER A 1 -13.51 5.18 4.81
N ASP A 2 -13.94 6.00 3.85
CA ASP A 2 -13.05 6.91 3.14
C ASP A 2 -12.76 8.11 4.07
N ILE A 3 -11.60 8.76 3.93
CA ILE A 3 -11.30 10.05 4.60
C ILE A 3 -12.44 11.05 4.34
N ARG A 4 -13.12 10.93 3.19
CA ARG A 4 -14.30 11.70 2.83
C ARG A 4 -15.43 11.61 3.87
N ASP A 5 -15.66 10.44 4.45
CA ASP A 5 -16.73 10.24 5.44
C ASP A 5 -16.52 11.11 6.69
N VAL A 6 -15.25 11.37 7.04
CA VAL A 6 -14.88 12.26 8.17
C VAL A 6 -14.94 13.73 7.76
N LEU A 7 -14.60 14.05 6.50
CA LEU A 7 -14.57 15.43 6.02
C LEU A 7 -15.97 16.00 5.73
N GLU A 8 -16.90 15.19 5.22
CA GLU A 8 -18.23 15.64 4.80
C GLU A 8 -19.01 16.41 5.88
N PRO A 9 -19.09 15.92 7.14
CA PRO A 9 -19.73 16.66 8.22
C PRO A 9 -19.11 18.03 8.48
N TRP A 10 -17.77 18.11 8.48
CA TRP A 10 -17.04 19.36 8.68
C TRP A 10 -17.28 20.35 7.53
N ILE A 11 -17.30 19.87 6.28
CA ILE A 11 -17.59 20.69 5.10
C ILE A 11 -19.02 21.23 5.17
N ALA A 12 -20.00 20.38 5.49
CA ALA A 12 -21.40 20.77 5.59
C ALA A 12 -21.60 21.85 6.69
N GLN A 13 -20.99 21.65 7.86
CA GLN A 13 -21.08 22.59 8.97
C GLN A 13 -20.43 23.94 8.65
N GLU A 14 -19.26 23.94 7.98
CA GLU A 14 -18.61 25.18 7.57
C GLU A 14 -19.41 25.93 6.49
N ASN A 15 -19.99 25.21 5.52
CA ASN A 15 -20.83 25.83 4.49
C ASN A 15 -22.07 26.49 5.12
N ALA A 16 -22.75 25.79 6.05
CA ALA A 16 -23.89 26.35 6.77
C ALA A 16 -23.52 27.60 7.58
N ALA A 17 -22.36 27.60 8.24
CA ALA A 17 -21.86 28.77 8.96
C ALA A 17 -21.59 29.96 8.02
N ARG A 18 -20.95 29.71 6.86
CA ARG A 18 -20.69 30.76 5.86
C ARG A 18 -21.96 31.32 5.24
N GLU A 19 -22.98 30.49 5.01
CA GLU A 19 -24.29 30.93 4.54
C GLU A 19 -25.00 31.82 5.57
N ALA A 20 -24.98 31.42 6.84
CA ALA A 20 -25.54 32.23 7.93
C ALA A 20 -24.82 33.58 8.06
N GLU A 21 -23.50 33.59 7.92
CA GLU A 21 -22.72 34.83 7.92
C GLU A 21 -23.09 35.75 6.76
N ARG A 22 -23.22 35.19 5.56
CA ARG A 22 -23.63 35.95 4.36
C ARG A 22 -25.01 36.55 4.54
N ALA A 23 -25.97 35.77 5.04
CA ALA A 23 -27.34 36.24 5.28
C ALA A 23 -27.38 37.36 6.33
N ALA A 24 -26.56 37.27 7.38
CA ALA A 24 -26.47 38.31 8.42
C ALA A 24 -25.81 39.60 7.91
N ARG A 25 -24.78 39.51 7.04
CA ARG A 25 -24.17 40.67 6.38
C ARG A 25 -25.12 41.36 5.41
N GLU A 26 -25.93 40.60 4.66
CA GLU A 26 -26.96 41.14 3.78
C GLU A 26 -28.06 41.91 4.57
N GLN A 27 -28.23 41.60 5.86
CA GLN A 27 -29.10 42.33 6.79
C GLN A 27 -28.40 43.50 7.51
N GLY A 28 -27.17 43.86 7.14
CA GLY A 28 -26.43 44.98 7.72
C GLY A 28 -25.95 44.78 9.16
N LYS A 29 -25.88 43.53 9.64
CA LYS A 29 -25.37 43.20 10.97
C LYS A 29 -23.86 43.02 10.94
N ASP A 30 -23.19 43.35 12.05
CA ASP A 30 -21.82 42.89 12.28
C ASP A 30 -21.83 41.38 12.55
N VAL A 31 -20.93 40.66 11.90
CA VAL A 31 -20.95 39.18 11.88
C VAL A 31 -19.59 38.64 12.29
N GLU A 32 -19.58 38.00 13.45
CA GLU A 32 -18.45 37.19 13.90
C GLU A 32 -18.28 35.93 13.02
N PRO A 33 -17.04 35.52 12.70
CA PRO A 33 -16.81 34.28 11.98
C PRO A 33 -17.40 33.08 12.72
N GLY A 34 -18.28 32.33 12.07
CA GLY A 34 -18.83 31.08 12.55
C GLY A 34 -17.85 29.93 12.44
N TYR A 35 -18.37 28.70 12.48
CA TYR A 35 -17.56 27.49 12.40
C TYR A 35 -16.66 27.48 11.14
N ARG A 36 -15.44 27.00 11.31
CA ARG A 36 -14.47 26.70 10.25
C ARG A 36 -13.94 25.30 10.48
N ALA A 37 -13.79 24.51 9.44
CA ALA A 37 -13.29 23.16 9.57
C ALA A 37 -11.81 23.15 10.07
N PRO A 38 -11.37 22.09 10.76
CA PRO A 38 -10.05 22.07 11.40
C PRO A 38 -8.88 22.37 10.45
N TRP A 39 -8.89 21.86 9.22
CA TRP A 39 -7.82 22.11 8.25
C TRP A 39 -7.76 23.57 7.78
N ASN A 40 -8.91 24.27 7.72
CA ASN A 40 -8.98 25.69 7.43
C ASN A 40 -8.49 26.53 8.61
N GLN A 41 -8.78 26.10 9.85
CA GLN A 41 -8.22 26.72 11.05
C GLN A 41 -6.69 26.61 11.06
N PHE A 42 -6.12 25.43 10.79
CA PHE A 42 -4.67 25.25 10.67
C PHE A 42 -4.03 26.21 9.66
N ASN A 43 -4.65 26.34 8.48
CA ASN A 43 -4.15 27.26 7.46
C ASN A 43 -4.13 28.72 7.96
N SER A 44 -5.15 29.15 8.72
CA SER A 44 -5.20 30.49 9.30
C SER A 44 -4.19 30.70 10.43
N LEU A 45 -3.90 29.65 11.21
CA LEU A 45 -2.99 29.69 12.36
C LEU A 45 -1.51 29.62 11.96
N ALA A 46 -1.19 29.23 10.73
CA ALA A 46 0.18 29.06 10.27
C ALA A 46 1.05 30.32 10.49
N THR A 47 0.55 31.51 10.16
CA THR A 47 1.33 32.76 10.33
C THR A 47 1.65 33.04 11.80
N GLU A 48 0.69 32.85 12.69
CA GLU A 48 0.89 33.04 14.13
C GLU A 48 1.84 31.99 14.71
N PHE A 49 1.74 30.74 14.25
CA PHE A 49 2.62 29.64 14.65
C PHE A 49 4.10 29.98 14.40
N PHE A 50 4.45 30.42 13.18
CA PHE A 50 5.84 30.78 12.84
C PHE A 50 6.34 32.00 13.62
N ARG A 51 5.47 33.01 13.83
CA ARG A 51 5.82 34.17 14.66
C ARG A 51 6.18 33.73 16.09
N LYS A 52 5.32 32.92 16.72
CA LYS A 52 5.56 32.37 18.07
C LYS A 52 6.75 31.43 18.13
N LEU A 53 7.04 30.67 17.07
CA LEU A 53 8.21 29.80 17.00
C LEU A 53 9.51 30.63 16.98
N ALA A 54 9.57 31.69 16.16
CA ALA A 54 10.72 32.59 16.09
C ALA A 54 10.94 33.40 17.39
N GLU A 55 9.87 33.77 18.09
CA GLU A 55 9.95 34.39 19.43
C GLU A 55 10.54 33.41 20.45
N HIS A 56 10.06 32.15 20.43
CA HIS A 56 10.53 31.10 21.31
C HIS A 56 12.03 30.78 21.11
N GLU A 57 12.54 30.80 19.88
CA GLU A 57 13.97 30.58 19.59
C GLU A 57 14.90 31.61 20.25
N LYS A 58 14.40 32.82 20.50
CA LYS A 58 15.15 33.90 21.18
C LYS A 58 15.10 33.78 22.69
N GLN A 59 14.13 33.03 23.24
CA GLN A 59 13.96 32.86 24.67
C GLN A 59 14.98 31.85 25.23
N ARG A 60 15.58 32.18 26.37
CA ARG A 60 16.61 31.37 27.04
C ARG A 60 16.14 30.78 28.37
N GLN A 61 15.11 31.36 28.99
CA GLN A 61 14.57 30.85 30.26
C GLN A 61 13.64 29.65 30.03
N ILE A 62 14.02 28.48 30.55
CA ILE A 62 13.26 27.22 30.38
C ILE A 62 11.77 27.35 30.77
N PRO A 63 11.39 27.95 31.91
CA PRO A 63 9.96 28.08 32.25
C PRO A 63 9.16 28.90 31.22
N GLN A 64 9.76 29.98 30.71
CA GLN A 64 9.12 30.81 29.69
C GLN A 64 9.04 30.07 28.35
N ARG A 65 10.09 29.33 27.97
CA ARG A 65 10.10 28.49 26.76
C ARG A 65 8.98 27.44 26.78
N LEU A 66 8.75 26.80 27.92
CA LEU A 66 7.62 25.86 28.10
C LEU A 66 6.27 26.58 27.95
N ALA A 67 6.10 27.75 28.56
CA ALA A 67 4.89 28.56 28.39
C ALA A 67 4.66 28.95 26.92
N ASP A 68 5.71 29.37 26.21
CA ASP A 68 5.66 29.74 24.80
C ASP A 68 5.29 28.53 23.91
N GLN A 69 5.82 27.33 24.19
CA GLN A 69 5.43 26.09 23.52
C GLN A 69 3.94 25.80 23.72
N ARG A 70 3.42 25.86 24.96
CA ARG A 70 2.01 25.62 25.25
C ARG A 70 1.10 26.63 24.55
N ASN A 71 1.46 27.92 24.59
CA ASN A 71 0.73 28.99 23.93
C ASN A 71 0.71 28.87 22.39
N ARG A 72 1.72 28.20 21.81
CA ARG A 72 1.78 27.89 20.37
C ARG A 72 0.90 26.67 20.03
N TRP A 73 0.88 25.64 20.87
CA TRP A 73 0.06 24.44 20.66
C TRP A 73 -1.42 24.63 20.96
N GLN A 74 -1.77 25.49 21.92
CA GLN A 74 -3.16 25.70 22.35
C GLN A 74 -4.16 25.95 21.20
N PRO A 75 -3.92 26.89 20.25
CA PRO A 75 -4.88 27.09 19.15
C PRO A 75 -4.95 25.91 18.18
N LEU A 76 -3.84 25.20 17.95
CA LEU A 76 -3.81 24.01 17.09
C LEU A 76 -4.57 22.84 17.72
N LEU A 77 -4.38 22.60 19.02
CA LEU A 77 -5.11 21.58 19.77
C LEU A 77 -6.59 21.89 19.86
N LYS A 78 -6.95 23.18 20.04
CA LYS A 78 -8.35 23.62 20.02
C LYS A 78 -9.01 23.35 18.67
N ALA A 79 -8.30 23.60 17.56
CA ALA A 79 -8.80 23.26 16.22
C ALA A 79 -9.01 21.75 16.03
N LEU A 80 -8.26 20.90 16.74
CA LEU A 80 -8.40 19.45 16.77
C LEU A 80 -9.45 18.94 17.78
N GLY A 81 -10.14 19.84 18.49
CA GLY A 81 -11.16 19.49 19.50
C GLY A 81 -10.59 19.15 20.88
N TYR A 82 -9.32 19.44 21.14
CA TYR A 82 -8.68 19.26 22.46
C TYR A 82 -8.59 20.58 23.23
N GLU A 83 -8.79 20.48 24.53
CA GLU A 83 -8.51 21.51 25.51
C GLU A 83 -7.27 21.14 26.34
N ILE A 84 -6.44 22.14 26.66
CA ILE A 84 -5.27 21.99 27.53
C ILE A 84 -5.71 22.24 28.97
N THR A 85 -5.65 21.19 29.79
CA THR A 85 -5.95 21.22 31.23
C THR A 85 -4.78 20.56 31.97
N PRO A 86 -3.68 21.30 32.23
CA PRO A 86 -2.47 20.73 32.79
C PRO A 86 -2.73 20.16 34.18
N GLN A 87 -2.29 18.93 34.40
CA GLN A 87 -2.48 18.22 35.67
C GLN A 87 -1.36 17.20 35.91
N ILE A 88 -1.28 16.71 37.15
CA ILE A 88 -0.37 15.62 37.51
C ILE A 88 -1.16 14.33 37.53
N GLN A 89 -0.77 13.39 36.68
CA GLN A 89 -1.26 12.03 36.69
C GLN A 89 -0.36 11.19 37.58
N MET A 90 -0.90 10.66 38.68
CA MET A 90 -0.19 9.67 39.48
C MET A 90 -0.16 8.34 38.73
N LEU A 91 1.03 7.78 38.60
CA LEU A 91 1.29 6.45 38.03
C LEU A 91 1.16 5.37 39.11
N ASP A 92 1.03 4.10 38.70
CA ASP A 92 0.91 2.94 39.60
C ASP A 92 2.07 2.81 40.60
N ASP A 93 3.25 3.31 40.27
CA ASP A 93 4.44 3.33 41.13
C ASP A 93 4.52 4.58 42.03
N ASP A 94 3.41 5.32 42.16
CA ASP A 94 3.27 6.56 42.96
C ASP A 94 4.21 7.69 42.48
N THR A 95 4.62 7.64 41.21
CA THR A 95 5.37 8.74 40.58
C THR A 95 4.44 9.73 39.85
N PRO A 96 4.72 11.04 39.94
CA PRO A 96 3.85 12.07 39.35
C PRO A 96 4.23 12.36 37.90
N LEU A 97 3.41 12.01 36.91
CA LEU A 97 3.64 12.36 35.51
C LEU A 97 2.89 13.67 35.15
N PRO A 98 3.58 14.75 34.74
CA PRO A 98 2.91 15.94 34.23
C PRO A 98 2.32 15.67 32.85
N ILE A 99 1.01 15.89 32.74
CA ILE A 99 0.27 15.77 31.48
C ILE A 99 -0.45 17.09 31.18
N LEU A 100 -0.61 17.41 29.90
CA LEU A 100 -1.31 18.61 29.43
C LEU A 100 -2.83 18.40 29.32
N ALA A 101 -3.28 17.16 29.12
CA ALA A 101 -4.69 16.80 29.13
C ALA A 101 -4.84 15.27 29.27
N CYS A 102 -5.96 14.85 29.87
CA CYS A 102 -6.38 13.45 29.93
C CYS A 102 -7.81 13.33 29.37
N TYR A 103 -8.01 12.37 28.49
CA TYR A 103 -9.33 11.99 27.99
C TYR A 103 -9.57 10.52 28.28
N ASN A 104 -10.71 10.23 28.89
CA ASN A 104 -11.09 8.88 29.28
C ASN A 104 -12.04 8.26 28.26
N SER A 105 -12.09 6.94 28.25
CA SER A 105 -13.09 6.14 27.56
C SER A 105 -14.45 6.26 28.26
N THR A 106 -15.50 5.69 27.66
CA THR A 106 -16.87 5.67 28.20
C THR A 106 -16.98 4.92 29.53
N ASP A 107 -16.08 3.97 29.78
CA ASP A 107 -15.96 3.22 31.03
C ASP A 107 -15.15 3.94 32.12
N GLY A 108 -14.64 5.14 31.83
CA GLY A 108 -13.84 5.95 32.75
C GLY A 108 -12.34 5.65 32.74
N SER A 109 -11.89 4.61 32.03
CA SER A 109 -10.45 4.28 31.91
C SER A 109 -9.69 5.34 31.08
N PRO A 110 -8.40 5.59 31.35
CA PRO A 110 -7.59 6.50 30.53
C PRO A 110 -7.52 6.05 29.08
N TRP A 111 -7.83 6.94 28.12
CA TRP A 111 -7.81 6.63 26.69
C TRP A 111 -6.73 7.38 25.92
N LEU A 112 -6.65 8.70 26.11
CA LEU A 112 -5.69 9.55 25.43
C LEU A 112 -5.04 10.53 26.41
N TRP A 113 -3.70 10.53 26.43
CA TRP A 113 -2.91 11.53 27.16
C TRP A 113 -2.21 12.47 26.20
N ILE A 114 -2.20 13.76 26.53
CA ILE A 114 -1.38 14.76 25.84
C ILE A 114 -0.22 15.12 26.75
N VAL A 115 1.01 14.99 26.27
CA VAL A 115 2.23 15.21 27.04
C VAL A 115 3.22 16.10 26.27
N GLU A 116 4.16 16.70 26.99
CA GLU A 116 5.05 17.73 26.46
C GLU A 116 6.52 17.27 26.50
N ALA A 117 7.16 17.23 25.33
CA ALA A 117 8.61 17.13 25.18
C ALA A 117 9.20 18.50 24.88
N HIS A 118 10.22 18.91 25.63
CA HIS A 118 10.85 20.21 25.46
C HIS A 118 12.36 20.10 25.28
N ASP A 119 12.86 20.65 24.18
CA ASP A 119 14.28 20.75 23.88
C ASP A 119 14.86 22.05 24.45
N GLN A 120 15.89 21.91 25.26
CA GLN A 120 16.58 23.02 25.92
C GLN A 120 17.54 23.76 24.99
N GLU A 121 18.15 23.08 24.01
CA GLU A 121 19.38 23.57 23.38
C GLU A 121 19.20 24.15 21.98
N GLU A 122 18.23 23.74 21.14
CA GLU A 122 17.86 24.48 19.89
C GLU A 122 16.69 23.88 19.08
N GLY A 123 16.04 22.80 19.55
CA GLY A 123 14.81 22.27 18.96
C GLY A 123 15.02 21.34 17.76
N THR A 124 16.19 20.70 17.67
CA THR A 124 16.51 19.71 16.63
C THR A 124 16.48 18.27 17.14
N LEU A 125 16.43 18.07 18.47
CA LEU A 125 16.33 16.74 19.04
C LEU A 125 14.95 16.14 18.81
N ASP A 126 14.95 14.83 18.56
CA ASP A 126 13.74 14.04 18.46
C ASP A 126 12.93 14.13 19.77
N PRO A 127 11.61 14.41 19.73
CA PRO A 127 10.77 14.43 20.93
C PRO A 127 10.90 13.17 21.81
N LEU A 128 11.14 12.00 21.21
CA LEU A 128 11.33 10.74 21.92
C LEU A 128 12.66 10.65 22.67
N ALA A 129 13.70 11.35 22.21
CA ALA A 129 15.01 11.36 22.84
C ALA A 129 15.09 12.34 24.03
N LEU A 130 14.15 13.29 24.11
CA LEU A 130 14.11 14.30 25.16
C LEU A 130 13.71 13.71 26.51
N SER A 131 14.22 14.28 27.60
CA SER A 131 13.88 13.89 28.97
C SER A 131 12.92 14.91 29.61
N LEU A 132 12.15 14.48 30.61
CA LEU A 132 11.31 15.37 31.41
C LEU A 132 12.16 16.40 32.17
N LEU A 133 11.74 17.67 32.12
CA LEU A 133 12.41 18.78 32.79
C LEU A 133 11.80 19.03 34.17
N THR A 134 12.64 19.46 35.13
CA THR A 134 12.17 19.87 36.46
C THR A 134 11.07 20.93 36.38
N ALA A 135 11.18 21.88 35.44
CA ALA A 135 10.25 22.99 35.27
C ALA A 135 8.86 22.58 34.74
N GLN A 136 8.69 21.32 34.30
CA GLN A 136 7.38 20.80 33.87
C GLN A 136 6.52 20.35 35.05
N PHE A 137 7.09 20.25 36.25
CA PHE A 137 6.39 19.83 37.46
C PHE A 137 5.99 21.07 38.28
N PRO A 138 4.84 21.02 38.99
CA PRO A 138 4.51 21.99 40.03
C PRO A 138 5.62 22.11 41.07
N ALA A 139 5.84 23.32 41.60
CA ALA A 139 6.95 23.62 42.50
C ALA A 139 6.89 22.82 43.84
N ASP A 140 5.70 22.39 44.23
CA ASP A 140 5.39 21.60 45.42
C ASP A 140 5.49 20.08 45.21
N THR A 141 5.84 19.61 44.00
CA THR A 141 6.00 18.18 43.72
C THR A 141 7.14 17.58 44.53
N ASP A 142 6.90 16.43 45.18
CA ASP A 142 7.92 15.72 45.93
C ASP A 142 9.16 15.41 45.07
N LYS A 143 10.32 15.86 45.56
CA LYS A 143 11.59 15.77 44.84
C LYS A 143 12.00 14.32 44.56
N HIS A 144 11.80 13.42 45.52
CA HIS A 144 12.20 12.02 45.41
C HIS A 144 11.33 11.29 44.39
N LYS A 145 10.01 11.46 44.46
CA LYS A 145 9.07 10.87 43.49
C LYS A 145 9.31 11.39 42.07
N ARG A 146 9.50 12.71 41.93
CA ARG A 146 9.83 13.33 40.65
C ARG A 146 11.14 12.79 40.06
N ASP A 147 12.20 12.72 40.86
CA ASP A 147 13.51 12.27 40.37
C ASP A 147 13.49 10.75 40.08
N SER A 148 12.67 9.96 40.81
CA SER A 148 12.42 8.55 40.51
C SER A 148 11.85 8.37 39.10
N LEU A 149 10.84 9.15 38.71
CA LEU A 149 10.31 9.10 37.34
C LEU A 149 11.34 9.51 36.29
N ARG A 150 12.06 10.61 36.56
CA ARG A 150 12.95 11.24 35.57
C ARG A 150 14.26 10.50 35.34
N LYS A 151 14.73 9.70 36.31
CA LYS A 151 16.04 9.06 36.26
C LYS A 151 15.93 7.54 36.32
N LYS A 152 16.91 6.88 35.73
CA LYS A 152 17.14 5.44 35.89
C LYS A 152 17.90 5.18 37.19
N ALA A 153 17.96 3.91 37.61
CA ALA A 153 18.70 3.51 38.81
C ALA A 153 20.21 3.87 38.75
N ASN A 154 20.79 3.97 37.55
CA ASN A 154 22.18 4.38 37.33
C ASN A 154 22.39 5.91 37.36
N GLY A 155 21.33 6.71 37.57
CA GLY A 155 21.38 8.16 37.64
C GLY A 155 21.21 8.90 36.30
N GLU A 156 21.17 8.18 35.17
CA GLU A 156 20.91 8.77 33.85
C GLU A 156 19.45 9.22 33.72
N TYR A 157 19.20 10.28 32.95
CA TYR A 157 17.84 10.71 32.66
C TYR A 157 17.14 9.74 31.69
N ARG A 158 15.86 9.47 31.96
CA ARG A 158 15.00 8.70 31.05
C ARG A 158 14.52 9.61 29.92
N SER A 159 14.65 9.13 28.69
CA SER A 159 14.04 9.76 27.53
C SER A 159 12.52 9.51 27.53
N TRP A 160 11.77 10.25 26.70
CA TRP A 160 10.36 9.99 26.48
C TRP A 160 10.12 8.58 25.94
N GLN A 161 11.01 8.05 25.08
CA GLN A 161 10.93 6.67 24.62
C GLN A 161 11.01 5.66 25.79
N ASP A 162 11.93 5.89 26.73
CA ASP A 162 12.07 5.05 27.92
C ASP A 162 10.83 5.18 28.83
N LEU A 163 10.37 6.40 29.09
CA LEU A 163 9.19 6.69 29.92
C LEU A 163 7.93 6.02 29.34
N LEU A 164 7.71 6.14 28.03
CA LEU A 164 6.58 5.51 27.36
C LEU A 164 6.61 3.98 27.51
N SER A 165 7.79 3.38 27.34
CA SER A 165 7.96 1.93 27.35
C SER A 165 7.98 1.30 28.74
N THR A 166 8.37 2.07 29.77
CA THR A 166 8.61 1.52 31.12
C THR A 166 7.64 2.04 32.18
N ALA A 167 7.02 3.19 31.95
CA ALA A 167 6.15 3.84 32.92
C ALA A 167 4.74 4.09 32.38
N VAL A 168 4.55 4.53 31.13
CA VAL A 168 3.21 4.90 30.63
C VAL A 168 2.42 3.70 30.11
N PHE A 169 2.98 2.93 29.17
CA PHE A 169 2.26 1.82 28.55
C PHE A 169 2.26 0.52 29.37
N THR A 170 2.99 0.50 30.48
CA THR A 170 3.11 -0.60 31.44
C THR A 170 2.19 -0.46 32.65
N GLN A 171 1.42 0.64 32.74
CA GLN A 171 0.39 0.80 33.77
C GLN A 171 -0.63 -0.34 33.71
N ASN A 172 -1.35 -0.56 34.81
CA ASN A 172 -2.49 -1.47 34.90
C ASN A 172 -3.61 -1.03 33.95
N GLU A 173 -3.87 0.28 33.87
CA GLU A 173 -4.82 0.90 32.94
C GLU A 173 -4.10 1.95 32.06
N PRO A 174 -3.28 1.51 31.09
CA PRO A 174 -2.50 2.41 30.27
C PRO A 174 -3.37 3.11 29.22
N PRO A 175 -3.09 4.38 28.88
CA PRO A 175 -3.80 5.05 27.81
C PRO A 175 -3.60 4.31 26.48
N ARG A 176 -4.63 4.30 25.65
CA ARG A 176 -4.53 3.75 24.29
C ARG A 176 -3.62 4.62 23.41
N PHE A 177 -3.82 5.94 23.46
CA PHE A 177 -3.08 6.89 22.64
C PHE A 177 -2.30 7.88 23.50
N VAL A 178 -1.15 8.31 22.98
CA VAL A 178 -0.39 9.44 23.54
C VAL A 178 -0.09 10.43 22.43
N LEU A 179 -0.41 11.71 22.65
CA LEU A 179 0.06 12.82 21.83
C LEU A 179 1.28 13.45 22.51
N LEU A 180 2.47 13.23 21.94
CA LEU A 180 3.72 13.81 22.43
C LEU A 180 4.03 15.09 21.65
N LEU A 181 3.87 16.24 22.30
CA LEU A 181 4.09 17.56 21.72
C LEU A 181 5.55 17.96 21.86
N GLY A 182 6.27 18.05 20.75
CA GLY A 182 7.57 18.68 20.66
C GLY A 182 7.47 20.19 20.38
N ASN A 183 8.60 20.83 20.10
CA ASN A 183 8.61 22.26 19.74
C ASN A 183 7.99 22.52 18.36
N ARG A 184 8.27 21.64 17.40
CA ARG A 184 7.89 21.73 15.97
C ARG A 184 7.06 20.56 15.49
N GLN A 185 7.09 19.44 16.22
CA GLN A 185 6.50 18.17 15.79
C GLN A 185 5.49 17.69 16.83
N LEU A 186 4.49 16.94 16.36
CA LEU A 186 3.57 16.18 17.20
C LEU A 186 3.69 14.71 16.82
N LEU A 187 3.89 13.86 17.82
CA LEU A 187 3.89 12.41 17.63
C LEU A 187 2.57 11.84 18.15
N LEU A 188 1.90 11.04 17.32
CA LEU A 188 0.78 10.22 17.72
C LEU A 188 1.27 8.79 17.93
N LEU A 189 1.17 8.33 19.18
CA LEU A 189 1.56 7.00 19.61
C LEU A 189 0.34 6.16 19.90
N ASP A 190 0.31 4.95 19.36
CA ASP A 190 -0.68 3.92 19.67
C ASP A 190 0.00 2.79 20.45
N ARG A 191 -0.48 2.52 21.67
CA ARG A 191 0.03 1.46 22.55
C ARG A 191 0.10 0.11 21.83
N THR A 192 -0.90 -0.22 21.00
CA THR A 192 -0.99 -1.51 20.30
C THR A 192 0.10 -1.70 19.25
N LYS A 193 0.68 -0.61 18.75
CA LYS A 193 1.72 -0.62 17.71
C LYS A 193 3.11 -0.25 18.24
N TRP A 194 3.19 0.24 19.48
CA TRP A 194 4.43 0.73 20.09
C TRP A 194 5.56 -0.31 20.13
N ALA A 195 5.24 -1.57 20.46
CA ALA A 195 6.24 -2.65 20.52
C ALA A 195 6.94 -2.93 19.17
N GLN A 196 6.35 -2.48 18.06
CA GLN A 196 6.92 -2.59 16.72
C GLN A 196 7.65 -1.30 16.27
N ASN A 197 7.87 -0.35 17.19
CA ASN A 197 8.42 0.98 16.93
C ASN A 197 7.65 1.77 15.86
N ARG A 198 6.33 1.58 15.79
CA ARG A 198 5.46 2.28 14.84
C ARG A 198 4.76 3.45 15.52
N LEU A 199 4.79 4.60 14.87
CA LEU A 199 4.13 5.83 15.29
C LEU A 199 3.81 6.70 14.06
N LEU A 200 2.95 7.69 14.23
CA LEU A 200 2.78 8.76 13.24
C LEU A 200 3.46 10.03 13.73
N ARG A 201 4.25 10.65 12.85
CA ARG A 201 4.95 11.91 13.10
C ARG A 201 4.39 13.00 12.20
N PHE A 202 4.01 14.11 12.80
CA PHE A 202 3.52 15.29 12.12
C PHE A 202 4.50 16.42 12.34
N ASP A 203 5.21 16.82 11.30
CA ASP A 203 6.08 17.99 11.33
C ASP A 203 5.25 19.24 11.05
N PHE A 204 4.83 19.94 12.11
CA PHE A 204 3.97 21.11 11.96
C PHE A 204 4.72 22.32 11.38
N GLU A 205 6.05 22.35 11.45
CA GLU A 205 6.83 23.38 10.75
C GLU A 205 6.70 23.18 9.23
N GLU A 206 6.88 21.96 8.74
CA GLU A 206 6.76 21.65 7.31
C GLU A 206 5.31 21.65 6.81
N ILE A 207 4.38 21.09 7.58
CA ILE A 207 2.96 21.02 7.20
C ILE A 207 2.36 22.42 7.05
N LEU A 208 2.65 23.32 8.00
CA LEU A 208 2.12 24.69 8.00
C LEU A 208 2.90 25.63 7.05
N SER A 209 4.14 25.29 6.65
CA SER A 209 4.91 26.08 5.69
C SER A 209 4.35 25.92 4.27
N ARG A 210 4.09 24.66 3.85
CA ARG A 210 3.58 24.34 2.50
C ARG A 210 2.13 24.73 2.30
N ARG A 211 1.31 24.64 3.36
CA ARG A 211 -0.14 24.92 3.35
C ARG A 211 -0.91 24.13 2.26
N GLU A 212 -0.44 22.93 1.95
CA GLU A 212 -1.12 22.03 1.02
C GLU A 212 -2.44 21.54 1.63
N THR A 213 -3.55 21.77 0.91
CA THR A 213 -4.89 21.50 1.45
C THR A 213 -5.11 20.04 1.82
N ASP A 214 -4.65 19.10 0.99
CA ASP A 214 -4.84 17.67 1.24
C ASP A 214 -4.00 17.18 2.42
N THR A 215 -2.78 17.71 2.59
CA THR A 215 -1.92 17.45 3.74
C THR A 215 -2.54 17.98 5.04
N LEU A 216 -3.10 19.19 5.01
CA LEU A 216 -3.81 19.77 6.17
C LEU A 216 -5.07 18.97 6.53
N LYS A 217 -5.84 18.52 5.53
CA LYS A 217 -7.00 17.63 5.73
C LYS A 217 -6.60 16.31 6.36
N ALA A 218 -5.57 15.64 5.83
CA ALA A 218 -5.09 14.37 6.38
C ALA A 218 -4.60 14.55 7.84
N THR A 219 -3.85 15.62 8.11
CA THR A 219 -3.38 15.96 9.46
C THR A 219 -4.55 16.18 10.43
N ALA A 220 -5.55 16.97 10.01
CA ALA A 220 -6.75 17.20 10.79
C ALA A 220 -7.51 15.90 11.07
N VAL A 221 -7.79 15.10 10.03
CA VAL A 221 -8.53 13.84 10.16
C VAL A 221 -7.84 12.85 11.09
N LEU A 222 -6.52 12.69 10.98
CA LEU A 222 -5.79 11.71 11.79
C LEU A 222 -5.64 12.12 13.27
N LEU A 223 -5.60 13.43 13.55
CA LEU A 223 -5.36 13.93 14.90
C LEU A 223 -6.61 14.40 15.63
N HIS A 224 -7.73 14.63 14.94
CA HIS A 224 -8.94 15.17 15.57
C HIS A 224 -9.45 14.27 16.70
N LYS A 225 -9.95 14.88 17.77
CA LYS A 225 -10.45 14.17 18.96
C LYS A 225 -11.47 13.10 18.60
N GLU A 226 -12.43 13.42 17.75
CA GLU A 226 -13.47 12.46 17.33
C GLU A 226 -12.91 11.29 16.51
N SER A 227 -11.77 11.45 15.84
CA SER A 227 -11.13 10.37 15.11
C SER A 227 -10.41 9.38 16.04
N LEU A 228 -9.82 9.87 17.13
CA LEU A 228 -9.10 9.05 18.12
C LEU A 228 -10.00 8.54 19.26
N LEU A 229 -11.08 9.27 19.55
CA LEU A 229 -12.06 8.96 20.59
C LEU A 229 -13.48 9.31 20.06
N PRO A 230 -14.07 8.47 19.20
CA PRO A 230 -15.39 8.73 18.58
C PRO A 230 -16.57 8.63 19.57
N GLY A 231 -16.33 8.33 20.84
CA GLY A 231 -17.36 8.11 21.87
C GLY A 231 -18.09 6.77 21.73
N SER A 232 -18.37 6.34 20.50
CA SER A 232 -18.91 5.01 20.16
C SER A 232 -18.22 4.47 18.91
N GLY A 233 -17.91 3.17 18.89
CA GLY A 233 -17.18 2.51 17.81
C GLY A 233 -15.66 2.57 17.96
N ALA A 234 -14.96 1.96 17.01
CA ALA A 234 -13.51 1.93 16.99
C ALA A 234 -12.93 3.26 16.47
N PRO A 235 -11.76 3.71 16.97
CA PRO A 235 -11.03 4.84 16.40
C PRO A 235 -10.84 4.72 14.90
N TYR A 236 -10.78 5.86 14.22
CA TYR A 236 -10.63 5.93 12.76
C TYR A 236 -9.38 5.19 12.27
N LEU A 237 -8.27 5.23 13.04
CA LEU A 237 -7.05 4.50 12.73
C LEU A 237 -7.26 2.98 12.62
N ASP A 238 -8.11 2.38 13.46
CA ASP A 238 -8.42 0.95 13.38
C ASP A 238 -9.15 0.65 12.08
N SER A 239 -10.10 1.51 11.71
CA SER A 239 -10.82 1.35 10.46
C SER A 239 -9.90 1.47 9.24
N LEU A 240 -8.87 2.33 9.29
CA LEU A 240 -7.87 2.45 8.24
C LEU A 240 -6.98 1.21 8.15
N ASP A 241 -6.55 0.65 9.27
CA ASP A 241 -5.79 -0.60 9.34
C ASP A 241 -6.61 -1.77 8.79
N ASP A 242 -7.86 -1.92 9.24
CA ASP A 242 -8.79 -2.96 8.79
C ASP A 242 -9.08 -2.85 7.29
N ASN A 243 -9.32 -1.64 6.79
CA ASN A 243 -9.52 -1.42 5.36
C ASN A 243 -8.24 -1.75 4.60
N SER A 244 -7.07 -1.34 5.08
CA SER A 244 -5.79 -1.69 4.45
C SER A 244 -5.56 -3.19 4.39
N HIS A 245 -5.91 -3.94 5.45
CA HIS A 245 -5.86 -5.40 5.47
C HIS A 245 -6.86 -6.03 4.50
N LYS A 246 -8.12 -5.57 4.48
CA LYS A 246 -9.15 -6.05 3.54
C LYS A 246 -8.76 -5.77 2.08
N HIS A 247 -8.22 -4.59 1.80
CA HIS A 247 -7.71 -4.25 0.48
C HIS A 247 -6.54 -5.14 0.09
N ALA A 248 -5.56 -5.38 0.97
CA ALA A 248 -4.44 -6.27 0.69
C ALA A 248 -4.89 -7.72 0.44
N PHE A 249 -5.89 -8.20 1.18
CA PHE A 249 -6.48 -9.53 0.98
C PHE A 249 -7.25 -9.63 -0.36
N GLY A 250 -8.13 -8.67 -0.64
CA GLY A 250 -8.87 -8.63 -1.91
C GLY A 250 -7.94 -8.52 -3.13
N VAL A 251 -6.83 -7.78 -3.00
CA VAL A 251 -5.80 -7.74 -4.03
C VAL A 251 -5.11 -9.10 -4.21
N SER A 252 -4.81 -9.83 -3.13
CA SER A 252 -4.25 -11.19 -3.22
C SER A 252 -5.18 -12.13 -3.98
N GLU A 253 -6.48 -12.06 -3.71
CA GLU A 253 -7.49 -12.85 -4.42
C GLU A 253 -7.59 -12.49 -5.90
N ASP A 254 -7.70 -11.20 -6.23
CA ASP A 254 -7.71 -10.69 -7.61
C ASP A 254 -6.46 -11.13 -8.38
N LEU A 255 -5.29 -11.12 -7.73
CA LEU A 255 -4.05 -11.57 -8.33
C LEU A 255 -4.06 -13.06 -8.66
N LYS A 256 -4.70 -13.92 -7.85
CA LYS A 256 -4.83 -15.35 -8.17
C LYS A 256 -5.61 -15.57 -9.46
N TYR A 257 -6.74 -14.87 -9.63
CA TYR A 257 -7.50 -14.91 -10.89
C TYR A 257 -6.66 -14.40 -12.06
N ALA A 258 -6.03 -13.23 -11.91
CA ALA A 258 -5.21 -12.61 -12.95
C ALA A 258 -4.05 -13.52 -13.39
N LEU A 259 -3.38 -14.19 -12.45
CA LEU A 259 -2.29 -15.11 -12.74
C LEU A 259 -2.78 -16.37 -13.45
N ARG A 260 -3.86 -16.98 -12.95
CA ARG A 260 -4.47 -18.16 -13.59
C ARG A 260 -4.82 -17.85 -15.04
N GLU A 261 -5.50 -16.72 -15.28
CA GLU A 261 -5.90 -16.28 -16.62
C GLU A 261 -4.67 -15.97 -17.50
N SER A 262 -3.67 -15.27 -16.95
CA SER A 262 -2.44 -14.95 -17.67
C SER A 262 -1.63 -16.19 -18.07
N ILE A 263 -1.60 -17.23 -17.24
CA ILE A 263 -0.93 -18.50 -17.57
C ILE A 263 -1.63 -19.18 -18.74
N GLU A 264 -2.96 -19.19 -18.75
CA GLU A 264 -3.76 -19.73 -19.85
C GLU A 264 -3.56 -18.92 -21.14
N LEU A 265 -3.58 -17.58 -21.06
CA LEU A 265 -3.30 -16.68 -22.19
C LEU A 265 -1.90 -16.90 -22.77
N LEU A 266 -0.87 -16.99 -21.92
CA LEU A 266 0.51 -17.27 -22.34
C LEU A 266 0.62 -18.63 -23.03
N GLY A 267 0.02 -19.67 -22.46
CA GLY A 267 0.08 -21.02 -23.02
C GLY A 267 -0.59 -21.10 -24.39
N ASN A 268 -1.77 -20.50 -24.52
CA ASN A 268 -2.50 -20.45 -25.80
C ASN A 268 -1.75 -19.65 -26.87
N GLU A 269 -1.23 -18.47 -26.53
CA GLU A 269 -0.46 -17.62 -27.46
C GLU A 269 0.85 -18.30 -27.90
N ALA A 270 1.54 -18.97 -26.96
CA ALA A 270 2.73 -19.75 -27.26
C ALA A 270 2.43 -20.88 -28.25
N MET A 271 1.35 -21.63 -28.03
CA MET A 271 0.96 -22.71 -28.93
C MET A 271 0.51 -22.20 -30.29
N HIS A 272 -0.26 -21.12 -30.33
CA HIS A 272 -0.63 -20.46 -31.58
C HIS A 272 0.62 -20.12 -32.41
N TYR A 273 1.59 -19.42 -31.81
CA TYR A 273 2.84 -19.06 -32.46
C TYR A 273 3.64 -20.27 -32.96
N LEU A 274 3.77 -21.31 -32.14
CA LEU A 274 4.55 -22.50 -32.47
C LEU A 274 3.90 -23.34 -33.57
N ILE A 275 2.56 -23.47 -33.57
CA ILE A 275 1.81 -24.21 -34.57
C ILE A 275 1.86 -23.48 -35.92
N ASP A 276 1.60 -22.18 -35.93
CA ASP A 276 1.62 -21.35 -37.15
C ASP A 276 2.96 -21.40 -37.88
N ARG A 277 4.05 -21.58 -37.14
CA ARG A 277 5.41 -21.70 -37.70
C ARG A 277 5.87 -23.15 -37.92
N GLY A 278 5.00 -24.14 -37.69
CA GLY A 278 5.31 -25.56 -37.86
C GLY A 278 6.38 -26.09 -36.87
N LEU A 279 6.58 -25.39 -35.76
CA LEU A 279 7.63 -25.62 -34.78
C LEU A 279 7.24 -26.63 -33.68
N ALA A 280 5.94 -26.81 -33.43
CA ALA A 280 5.38 -27.78 -32.50
C ALA A 280 3.90 -28.07 -32.81
N ASN A 281 3.33 -29.09 -32.19
CA ASN A 281 1.89 -29.41 -32.21
C ASN A 281 1.39 -29.62 -30.77
N TYR A 282 0.08 -29.70 -30.58
CA TYR A 282 -0.52 -30.13 -29.30
C TYR A 282 -0.76 -31.65 -29.22
N THR A 283 -0.62 -32.38 -30.33
CA THR A 283 -0.72 -33.86 -30.40
C THR A 283 0.36 -34.46 -31.32
N GLY A 284 0.63 -35.76 -31.15
CA GLY A 284 1.53 -36.54 -32.01
C GLY A 284 3.02 -36.37 -31.66
N ASN A 285 3.90 -36.72 -32.60
CA ASN A 285 5.35 -36.83 -32.34
C ASN A 285 6.06 -35.51 -32.05
N ARG A 286 5.41 -34.36 -32.29
CA ARG A 286 5.90 -33.01 -31.95
C ARG A 286 5.04 -32.34 -30.87
N ALA A 287 4.30 -33.13 -30.09
CA ALA A 287 3.46 -32.61 -29.01
C ALA A 287 4.31 -31.88 -27.97
N VAL A 288 3.90 -30.66 -27.63
CA VAL A 288 4.40 -29.98 -26.44
C VAL A 288 3.84 -30.68 -25.20
N ASP A 289 4.66 -30.91 -24.18
CA ASP A 289 4.19 -31.40 -22.89
C ASP A 289 3.40 -30.28 -22.18
N PRO A 290 2.09 -30.43 -21.92
CA PRO A 290 1.30 -29.41 -21.24
C PRO A 290 1.78 -29.14 -19.81
N ASP A 291 2.38 -30.13 -19.14
CA ASP A 291 2.96 -29.95 -17.81
C ASP A 291 4.23 -29.08 -17.85
N GLU A 292 5.06 -29.24 -18.89
CA GLU A 292 6.24 -28.40 -19.12
C GLU A 292 5.82 -26.97 -19.46
N LEU A 293 4.89 -26.81 -20.42
CA LEU A 293 4.34 -25.50 -20.79
C LEU A 293 3.75 -24.77 -19.57
N SER A 294 2.97 -25.47 -18.74
CA SER A 294 2.41 -24.93 -17.49
C SER A 294 3.50 -24.35 -16.57
N ARG A 295 4.58 -25.12 -16.36
CA ARG A 295 5.69 -24.69 -15.50
C ARG A 295 6.42 -23.47 -16.07
N GLU A 296 6.61 -23.40 -17.39
CA GLU A 296 7.25 -22.25 -18.02
C GLU A 296 6.38 -20.98 -17.95
N CYS A 297 5.07 -21.09 -18.23
CA CYS A 297 4.12 -20.00 -18.09
C CYS A 297 4.05 -19.51 -16.63
N LEU A 298 4.00 -20.42 -15.65
CA LEU A 298 4.04 -20.08 -14.24
C LEU A 298 5.32 -19.30 -13.87
N ARG A 299 6.48 -19.76 -14.35
CA ARG A 299 7.75 -19.03 -14.14
C ARG A 299 7.75 -17.66 -14.79
N TYR A 300 7.20 -17.52 -16.00
CA TYR A 300 7.07 -16.23 -16.66
C TYR A 300 6.25 -15.26 -15.82
N MET A 301 5.12 -15.71 -15.29
CA MET A 301 4.29 -14.88 -14.41
C MET A 301 4.96 -14.56 -13.07
N TYR A 302 5.72 -15.49 -12.50
CA TYR A 302 6.48 -15.24 -11.28
C TYR A 302 7.61 -14.22 -11.50
N ARG A 303 8.22 -14.18 -12.70
CA ARG A 303 9.16 -13.10 -13.06
C ARG A 303 8.46 -11.74 -13.04
N LEU A 304 7.26 -11.64 -13.61
CA LEU A 304 6.49 -10.40 -13.60
C LEU A 304 6.11 -9.98 -12.17
N LEU A 305 5.56 -10.89 -11.36
CA LEU A 305 5.24 -10.62 -9.95
C LEU A 305 6.46 -10.12 -9.17
N PHE A 306 7.60 -10.78 -9.35
CA PHE A 306 8.85 -10.39 -8.70
C PHE A 306 9.26 -8.97 -9.09
N LEU A 307 9.20 -8.63 -10.38
CA LEU A 307 9.52 -7.30 -10.88
C LEU A 307 8.56 -6.23 -10.33
N PHE A 308 7.25 -6.48 -10.37
CA PHE A 308 6.26 -5.57 -9.77
C PHE A 308 6.54 -5.31 -8.29
N TYR A 309 6.95 -6.36 -7.56
CA TYR A 309 7.26 -6.27 -6.14
C TYR A 309 8.52 -5.44 -5.85
N ILE A 310 9.61 -5.67 -6.58
CA ILE A 310 10.86 -4.91 -6.36
C ILE A 310 10.77 -3.47 -6.85
N GLU A 311 10.06 -3.18 -7.96
CA GLU A 311 9.89 -1.82 -8.46
C GLU A 311 8.98 -0.99 -7.54
N ALA A 312 8.01 -1.62 -6.88
CA ALA A 312 7.16 -0.95 -5.89
C ALA A 312 7.90 -0.62 -4.58
N ARG A 313 9.06 -1.24 -4.32
CA ARG A 313 9.86 -1.11 -3.10
C ARG A 313 11.32 -0.74 -3.39
N PRO A 314 11.59 0.54 -3.77
CA PRO A 314 12.94 1.03 -4.05
C PRO A 314 13.92 0.82 -2.89
N GLU A 315 13.42 0.75 -1.66
CA GLU A 315 14.20 0.48 -0.44
C GLU A 315 14.91 -0.89 -0.45
N LEU A 316 14.47 -1.84 -1.29
CA LEU A 316 15.15 -3.14 -1.45
C LEU A 316 16.44 -3.04 -2.29
N GLY A 317 16.64 -1.94 -3.02
CA GLY A 317 17.87 -1.68 -3.77
C GLY A 317 18.07 -2.51 -5.06
N TYR A 318 17.06 -3.26 -5.51
CA TYR A 318 17.16 -4.07 -6.74
C TYR A 318 16.79 -3.31 -8.01
N ALA A 319 15.81 -2.39 -7.95
CA ALA A 319 15.33 -1.63 -9.09
C ALA A 319 15.63 -0.13 -8.90
N PRO A 320 16.39 0.53 -9.81
CA PRO A 320 16.78 1.93 -9.67
C PRO A 320 15.66 2.88 -10.11
N MET A 321 14.54 2.86 -9.39
CA MET A 321 13.33 3.65 -9.71
C MET A 321 13.53 5.17 -9.62
N THR A 322 14.59 5.62 -8.94
CA THR A 322 14.99 7.03 -8.89
C THR A 322 15.66 7.50 -10.18
N ALA A 323 16.21 6.57 -10.98
CA ALA A 323 16.86 6.90 -12.24
C ALA A 323 15.82 7.00 -13.35
N LYS A 324 15.63 8.22 -13.88
CA LYS A 324 14.65 8.51 -14.94
C LYS A 324 14.81 7.63 -16.18
N THR A 325 16.05 7.26 -16.55
CA THR A 325 16.30 6.42 -17.72
C THR A 325 15.93 4.97 -17.53
N TYR A 326 16.06 4.43 -16.31
CA TYR A 326 15.50 3.13 -15.97
C TYR A 326 13.97 3.18 -15.97
N LEU A 327 13.40 4.17 -15.27
CA LEU A 327 11.96 4.35 -15.14
C LEU A 327 11.29 4.42 -16.52
N GLN A 328 11.76 5.30 -17.42
CA GLN A 328 11.12 5.52 -18.71
C GLN A 328 11.47 4.47 -19.79
N GLY A 329 12.64 3.84 -19.68
CA GLY A 329 13.16 2.96 -20.74
C GLY A 329 12.95 1.47 -20.50
N TYR A 330 12.79 1.05 -19.25
CA TYR A 330 12.85 -0.38 -18.89
C TYR A 330 11.81 -0.82 -17.87
N SER A 331 11.33 0.07 -16.99
CA SER A 331 10.48 -0.34 -15.87
C SER A 331 9.16 -0.97 -16.32
N LEU A 332 8.65 -1.90 -15.51
CA LEU A 332 7.27 -2.35 -15.66
C LEU A 332 6.29 -1.20 -15.49
N GLU A 333 6.58 -0.19 -14.67
CA GLU A 333 5.72 0.98 -14.49
C GLU A 333 5.40 1.71 -15.81
N THR A 334 6.31 1.69 -16.79
CA THR A 334 6.05 2.23 -18.16
C THR A 334 5.25 1.27 -19.05
N LEU A 335 5.22 -0.03 -18.75
CA LEU A 335 4.38 -1.01 -19.46
C LEU A 335 2.96 -1.10 -18.89
N ARG A 336 2.83 -0.88 -17.57
CA ARG A 336 1.64 -0.21 -17.00
C ARG A 336 1.54 1.18 -17.66
N ASP A 337 0.63 2.09 -17.41
CA ASP A 337 0.44 3.31 -18.24
C ASP A 337 -0.02 3.01 -19.69
N LEU A 338 0.57 2.05 -20.40
CA LEU A 338 0.14 1.52 -21.68
C LEU A 338 -1.00 0.48 -21.56
N GLU A 339 -1.34 0.02 -20.34
CA GLU A 339 -2.28 -1.10 -20.10
C GLU A 339 -3.71 -0.86 -20.61
N MET A 340 -4.11 0.41 -20.76
CA MET A 340 -5.45 0.85 -21.15
C MET A 340 -5.44 1.60 -22.49
N ILE A 341 -4.27 1.73 -23.13
CA ILE A 341 -4.15 2.40 -24.42
C ILE A 341 -4.71 1.46 -25.50
N PRO A 342 -5.75 1.86 -26.26
CA PRO A 342 -6.34 0.98 -27.26
C PRO A 342 -5.37 0.64 -28.39
N LEU A 343 -5.25 -0.65 -28.72
CA LEU A 343 -4.51 -1.13 -29.90
C LEU A 343 -5.44 -1.07 -31.11
N THR A 344 -5.39 0.06 -31.84
CA THR A 344 -6.34 0.39 -32.90
C THR A 344 -6.07 -0.29 -34.24
N SER A 345 -4.82 -0.66 -34.52
CA SER A 345 -4.43 -1.32 -35.78
C SER A 345 -3.99 -2.77 -35.56
N GLU A 346 -4.04 -3.60 -36.62
CA GLU A 346 -3.49 -4.95 -36.60
C GLU A 346 -1.97 -4.96 -36.38
N GLU A 347 -1.25 -3.93 -36.83
CA GLU A 347 0.18 -3.79 -36.57
C GLU A 347 0.45 -3.52 -35.08
N ASP A 348 -0.37 -2.67 -34.44
CA ASP A 348 -0.26 -2.40 -33.00
C ASP A 348 -0.53 -3.67 -32.18
N ARG A 349 -1.53 -4.47 -32.58
CA ARG A 349 -1.91 -5.72 -31.90
C ARG A 349 -0.85 -6.80 -32.04
N ASN A 350 -0.36 -7.02 -33.26
CA ASN A 350 0.59 -8.08 -33.57
C ASN A 350 2.07 -7.66 -33.39
N GLY A 351 2.32 -6.42 -32.95
CA GLY A 351 3.64 -5.89 -32.66
C GLY A 351 4.36 -6.58 -31.49
N ARG A 352 5.64 -6.24 -31.30
CA ARG A 352 6.58 -6.90 -30.37
C ARG A 352 7.09 -6.01 -29.23
N TYR A 353 6.53 -4.82 -29.06
CA TYR A 353 7.03 -3.81 -28.12
C TYR A 353 7.01 -4.31 -26.67
N PHE A 354 5.89 -4.89 -26.21
CA PHE A 354 5.80 -5.44 -24.86
C PHE A 354 6.77 -6.62 -24.68
N HIS A 355 6.87 -7.49 -25.68
CA HIS A 355 7.72 -8.67 -25.65
C HIS A 355 9.21 -8.30 -25.52
N ASP A 356 9.67 -7.37 -26.36
CA ASP A 356 11.05 -6.92 -26.37
C ASP A 356 11.41 -6.18 -25.08
N SER A 357 10.51 -5.33 -24.59
CA SER A 357 10.67 -4.59 -23.33
C SER A 357 10.83 -5.54 -22.13
N LEU A 358 9.94 -6.53 -22.02
CA LEU A 358 10.00 -7.53 -20.94
C LEU A 358 11.26 -8.38 -21.02
N ASN A 359 11.65 -8.84 -22.21
CA ASN A 359 12.88 -9.62 -22.39
C ASN A 359 14.13 -8.81 -22.04
N MET A 360 14.16 -7.52 -22.39
CA MET A 360 15.25 -6.62 -22.02
C MET A 360 15.31 -6.44 -20.50
N LEU A 361 14.17 -6.25 -19.84
CA LEU A 361 14.10 -6.15 -18.38
C LEU A 361 14.53 -7.45 -17.68
N PHE A 362 14.07 -8.61 -18.16
CA PHE A 362 14.52 -9.92 -17.65
C PHE A 362 16.03 -10.10 -17.79
N LYS A 363 16.58 -9.70 -18.94
CA LYS A 363 18.03 -9.74 -19.19
C LYS A 363 18.78 -8.83 -18.22
N LEU A 364 18.31 -7.59 -18.04
CA LEU A 364 18.91 -6.60 -17.14
C LEU A 364 18.99 -7.12 -15.69
N VAL A 365 17.93 -7.74 -15.19
CA VAL A 365 17.89 -8.33 -13.84
C VAL A 365 18.78 -9.57 -13.73
N ARG A 366 18.77 -10.45 -14.74
CA ARG A 366 19.56 -11.68 -14.75
C ARG A 366 21.07 -11.44 -14.81
N GLU A 367 21.49 -10.51 -15.66
CA GLU A 367 22.90 -10.24 -15.93
C GLU A 367 23.46 -9.15 -15.00
N GLY A 368 22.58 -8.31 -14.44
CA GLY A 368 22.96 -7.07 -13.80
C GLY A 368 23.42 -6.02 -14.81
N TYR A 369 23.51 -4.78 -14.37
CA TYR A 369 24.00 -3.67 -15.16
C TYR A 369 24.79 -2.73 -14.26
N ASN A 370 26.11 -2.61 -14.47
CA ASN A 370 26.97 -1.79 -13.63
C ASN A 370 27.24 -0.39 -14.21
N GLY A 371 26.45 0.06 -15.21
CA GLY A 371 26.76 1.26 -15.98
C GLY A 371 27.88 1.00 -16.98
N GLY A 372 27.57 1.05 -18.27
CA GLY A 372 28.56 0.81 -19.32
C GLY A 372 29.28 2.10 -19.73
N VAL A 373 30.61 2.11 -19.61
CA VAL A 373 31.47 2.91 -20.48
C VAL A 373 31.52 2.20 -21.83
N LYS A 374 30.85 2.74 -22.85
CA LYS A 374 31.09 2.29 -24.23
C LYS A 374 32.35 2.98 -24.72
N MET A 375 33.39 2.19 -25.00
CA MET A 375 34.53 2.62 -25.80
C MET A 375 34.11 2.55 -27.27
N GLN A 376 33.83 3.70 -27.87
CA GLN A 376 33.65 3.81 -29.32
C GLN A 376 34.91 4.46 -29.87
N SER A 377 35.61 3.77 -30.76
CA SER A 377 36.73 4.37 -31.49
C SER A 377 36.16 5.34 -32.52
N ASP A 378 36.49 6.61 -32.39
CA ASP A 378 36.16 7.60 -33.40
C ASP A 378 37.06 7.35 -34.63
N LEU A 379 36.46 6.93 -35.74
CA LEU A 379 37.19 6.54 -36.96
C LEU A 379 37.95 7.70 -37.61
N GLU A 380 37.61 8.95 -37.27
CA GLU A 380 38.22 10.16 -37.84
C GLU A 380 39.36 10.73 -36.98
N SER A 381 39.30 10.61 -35.66
CA SER A 381 40.24 11.31 -34.76
C SER A 381 41.25 10.39 -34.06
N GLY A 382 41.03 9.07 -34.05
CA GLY A 382 41.90 8.11 -33.34
C GLY A 382 41.88 8.22 -31.81
N ASP A 383 41.12 9.18 -31.26
CA ASP A 383 41.03 9.46 -29.84
C ASP A 383 39.98 8.58 -29.14
N ARG A 384 40.30 8.15 -27.92
CA ARG A 384 39.43 7.27 -27.10
C ARG A 384 38.42 8.13 -26.35
N ILE A 385 37.25 8.35 -26.92
CA ILE A 385 36.16 9.03 -26.22
C ILE A 385 35.54 8.07 -25.20
N THR A 386 35.68 8.41 -23.92
CA THR A 386 35.08 7.67 -22.81
C THR A 386 33.70 8.27 -22.51
N ILE A 387 32.61 7.64 -22.99
CA ILE A 387 31.26 8.08 -22.64
C ILE A 387 30.87 7.50 -21.28
N HIS A 388 30.92 8.34 -20.24
CA HIS A 388 30.47 7.98 -18.89
C HIS A 388 28.93 7.99 -18.82
N SER A 389 28.27 6.86 -19.11
CA SER A 389 26.83 6.71 -18.86
C SER A 389 26.54 6.06 -17.50
N HIS A 390 26.98 6.70 -16.40
CA HIS A 390 26.63 6.28 -15.04
C HIS A 390 25.20 6.72 -14.66
N GLN A 391 24.20 6.43 -15.50
CA GLN A 391 22.84 6.90 -15.25
C GLN A 391 22.10 6.03 -14.21
N PHE A 392 22.43 4.73 -14.12
CA PHE A 392 21.94 3.83 -13.08
C PHE A 392 22.77 2.54 -13.04
N SER A 393 22.61 1.77 -11.97
CA SER A 393 23.07 0.39 -11.86
C SER A 393 21.93 -0.53 -11.42
N VAL A 394 22.01 -1.79 -11.82
CA VAL A 394 21.10 -2.87 -11.42
C VAL A 394 21.97 -4.01 -10.89
N PRO A 395 21.82 -4.41 -9.62
CA PRO A 395 22.58 -5.54 -9.09
C PRO A 395 22.16 -6.82 -9.83
N ARG A 396 23.14 -7.69 -10.09
CA ARG A 396 22.86 -9.01 -10.67
C ARG A 396 22.08 -9.86 -9.68
N LEU A 397 20.96 -10.43 -10.13
CA LEU A 397 20.15 -11.34 -9.32
C LEU A 397 20.48 -12.80 -9.64
N GLU A 398 21.10 -13.50 -8.68
CA GLU A 398 21.34 -14.94 -8.76
C GLU A 398 20.10 -15.72 -8.36
N SER A 399 19.14 -15.81 -9.28
CA SER A 399 17.90 -16.56 -9.07
C SER A 399 17.60 -17.49 -10.23
N HIS A 400 17.29 -18.76 -9.92
CA HIS A 400 16.79 -19.73 -10.91
C HIS A 400 15.51 -19.26 -11.61
N LEU A 401 14.77 -18.32 -11.01
CA LEU A 401 13.57 -17.75 -11.61
C LEU A 401 13.87 -17.09 -12.95
N PHE A 402 14.99 -16.37 -13.06
CA PHE A 402 15.37 -15.62 -14.28
C PHE A 402 16.32 -16.39 -15.20
N ASP A 403 16.67 -17.64 -14.88
CA ASP A 403 17.48 -18.48 -15.76
C ASP A 403 16.75 -18.75 -17.08
N ALA A 404 17.42 -18.46 -18.20
CA ALA A 404 16.87 -18.68 -19.54
C ALA A 404 16.55 -20.16 -19.80
N ASN A 405 17.31 -21.07 -19.20
CA ASN A 405 17.16 -22.51 -19.41
C ASN A 405 15.87 -23.09 -18.80
N ASN A 406 15.17 -22.33 -17.96
CA ASN A 406 13.94 -22.74 -17.29
C ASN A 406 12.66 -22.35 -18.04
N THR A 407 12.79 -21.71 -19.21
CA THR A 407 11.68 -21.31 -20.10
C THR A 407 11.99 -21.63 -21.57
N ARG A 408 12.36 -22.87 -21.88
CA ARG A 408 12.86 -23.30 -23.21
C ARG A 408 11.81 -23.23 -24.31
N ILE A 409 10.57 -23.60 -24.00
CA ILE A 409 9.44 -23.50 -24.93
C ILE A 409 9.16 -22.03 -25.20
N LEU A 410 9.01 -21.21 -24.15
CA LEU A 410 8.64 -19.80 -24.28
C LEU A 410 9.75 -18.94 -24.91
N ASN A 411 11.03 -19.31 -24.76
CA ASN A 411 12.14 -18.63 -25.43
C ASN A 411 12.09 -18.71 -26.97
N ARG A 412 11.28 -19.64 -27.53
CA ARG A 412 11.08 -19.79 -28.98
C ARG A 412 9.91 -18.95 -29.50
N VAL A 413 9.20 -18.26 -28.63
CA VAL A 413 7.95 -17.54 -28.93
C VAL A 413 8.19 -16.04 -28.91
N VAL A 414 7.59 -15.33 -29.86
CA VAL A 414 7.43 -13.87 -29.80
C VAL A 414 5.97 -13.58 -29.51
N PHE A 415 5.70 -13.10 -28.31
CA PHE A 415 4.33 -12.77 -27.88
C PHE A 415 3.88 -11.45 -28.49
N ARG A 416 2.62 -11.41 -28.95
CA ARG A 416 1.99 -10.21 -29.48
C ARG A 416 1.71 -9.17 -28.38
N ASN A 417 1.70 -7.90 -28.78
CA ASN A 417 1.32 -6.78 -27.92
C ASN A 417 -0.07 -6.99 -27.31
N GLU A 418 -1.05 -7.47 -28.06
CA GLU A 418 -2.40 -7.72 -27.57
C GLU A 418 -2.41 -8.64 -26.34
N THR A 419 -1.77 -9.80 -26.43
CA THR A 419 -1.71 -10.78 -25.35
C THR A 419 -0.95 -10.23 -24.14
N LEU A 420 0.22 -9.63 -24.35
CA LEU A 420 1.02 -9.10 -23.24
C LEU A 420 0.37 -7.87 -22.58
N GLN A 421 -0.31 -7.01 -23.35
CA GLN A 421 -1.06 -5.89 -22.79
C GLN A 421 -2.21 -6.40 -21.91
N GLN A 422 -2.95 -7.44 -22.34
CA GLN A 422 -3.98 -8.06 -21.51
C GLN A 422 -3.40 -8.61 -20.20
N ILE A 423 -2.25 -9.28 -20.26
CA ILE A 423 -1.56 -9.78 -19.06
C ILE A 423 -1.13 -8.63 -18.14
N ILE A 424 -0.47 -7.60 -18.67
CA ILE A 424 -0.06 -6.43 -17.88
C ILE A 424 -1.27 -5.73 -17.27
N GLN A 425 -2.38 -5.63 -18.00
CA GLN A 425 -3.63 -5.06 -17.50
C GLN A 425 -4.23 -5.91 -16.36
N ALA A 426 -4.28 -7.23 -16.52
CA ALA A 426 -4.75 -8.15 -15.48
C ALA A 426 -3.90 -8.06 -14.21
N MET A 427 -2.59 -7.92 -14.36
CA MET A 427 -1.65 -7.77 -13.23
C MET A 427 -1.63 -6.35 -12.65
N SER A 428 -2.11 -5.34 -13.38
CA SER A 428 -2.03 -3.94 -12.94
C SER A 428 -3.30 -3.43 -12.28
N LEU A 429 -4.45 -4.01 -12.61
CA LEU A 429 -5.77 -3.49 -12.24
C LEU A 429 -6.61 -4.57 -11.55
N SER A 430 -7.32 -4.18 -10.49
CA SER A 430 -8.30 -5.01 -9.80
C SER A 430 -9.37 -5.55 -10.76
N ARG A 431 -10.05 -6.64 -10.38
CA ARG A 431 -11.17 -7.15 -11.16
C ARG A 431 -12.30 -6.11 -11.23
N PRO A 432 -13.09 -6.09 -12.31
CA PRO A 432 -14.26 -5.22 -12.40
C PRO A 432 -15.29 -5.62 -11.33
N ALA A 433 -15.58 -4.73 -10.37
CA ALA A 433 -16.64 -4.97 -9.40
C ALA A 433 -18.02 -4.62 -9.99
N LYS A 434 -19.08 -5.29 -9.54
CA LYS A 434 -20.46 -4.98 -9.95
C LYS A 434 -20.83 -3.55 -9.50
N GLY A 435 -21.31 -2.71 -10.43
CA GLY A 435 -21.84 -1.36 -10.14
C GLY A 435 -21.27 -0.24 -11.01
N ARG A 436 -22.12 0.70 -11.44
CA ARG A 436 -21.81 1.78 -12.41
C ARG A 436 -20.71 2.76 -11.97
N PHE A 437 -20.37 2.79 -10.68
CA PHE A 437 -19.37 3.70 -10.09
C PHE A 437 -18.07 3.01 -9.65
N ASN A 438 -17.95 1.69 -9.79
CA ASN A 438 -16.75 0.95 -9.39
C ASN A 438 -15.73 0.89 -10.54
N ARG A 439 -14.82 1.88 -10.57
CA ARG A 439 -13.65 1.85 -11.47
C ARG A 439 -12.65 0.81 -10.98
N ARG A 440 -12.00 0.09 -11.91
CA ARG A 440 -10.88 -0.82 -11.58
C ARG A 440 -9.77 -0.01 -10.90
N GLY A 441 -9.33 -0.45 -9.73
CA GLY A 441 -8.25 0.19 -8.98
C GLY A 441 -6.89 -0.33 -9.42
N ARG A 442 -5.87 0.53 -9.48
CA ARG A 442 -4.49 0.10 -9.76
C ARG A 442 -3.93 -0.64 -8.54
N ILE A 443 -3.43 -1.85 -8.77
CA ILE A 443 -2.90 -2.72 -7.71
C ILE A 443 -1.58 -2.12 -7.18
N SER A 444 -1.49 -1.96 -5.86
CA SER A 444 -0.29 -1.47 -5.18
C SER A 444 0.52 -2.64 -4.60
N TYR A 445 1.55 -3.05 -5.35
CA TYR A 445 2.46 -4.12 -4.92
C TYR A 445 3.30 -3.73 -3.68
N ARG A 446 3.40 -2.43 -3.36
CA ARG A 446 4.07 -1.95 -2.14
C ARG A 446 3.39 -2.46 -0.87
N GLN A 447 2.06 -2.59 -0.88
CA GLN A 447 1.27 -2.98 0.29
C GLN A 447 1.14 -4.50 0.46
N LEU A 448 1.58 -5.29 -0.52
CA LEU A 448 1.51 -6.75 -0.44
C LEU A 448 2.62 -7.31 0.45
N GLY A 449 2.24 -7.77 1.64
CA GLY A 449 3.14 -8.47 2.54
C GLY A 449 3.63 -9.81 1.97
N ILE A 450 4.71 -10.34 2.52
CA ILE A 450 5.32 -11.62 2.10
C ILE A 450 4.30 -12.77 2.17
N ASN A 451 3.46 -12.81 3.21
CA ASN A 451 2.43 -13.83 3.36
C ASN A 451 1.37 -13.76 2.26
N GLN A 452 1.01 -12.56 1.80
CA GLN A 452 0.00 -12.39 0.74
C GLN A 452 0.56 -12.83 -0.61
N LEU A 453 1.82 -12.51 -0.89
CA LEU A 453 2.53 -12.96 -2.09
C LEU A 453 2.74 -14.48 -2.04
N GLY A 454 3.12 -15.03 -0.89
CA GLY A 454 3.23 -16.47 -0.62
C GLY A 454 1.93 -17.21 -0.89
N ALA A 455 0.80 -16.71 -0.39
CA ALA A 455 -0.51 -17.30 -0.64
C ALA A 455 -0.90 -17.31 -2.13
N VAL A 456 -0.46 -16.32 -2.90
CA VAL A 456 -0.65 -16.28 -4.36
C VAL A 456 0.21 -17.35 -5.05
N TYR A 457 1.48 -17.48 -4.64
CA TYR A 457 2.38 -18.51 -5.15
C TYR A 457 1.91 -19.94 -4.83
N GLU A 458 1.46 -20.17 -3.60
CA GLU A 458 1.02 -21.49 -3.13
C GLU A 458 -0.28 -21.93 -3.80
N ALA A 459 -1.22 -21.01 -4.00
CA ALA A 459 -2.52 -21.34 -4.59
C ALA A 459 -2.38 -22.00 -5.97
N LEU A 460 -1.42 -21.54 -6.78
CA LEU A 460 -1.23 -22.00 -8.16
C LEU A 460 -0.45 -23.31 -8.27
N LEU A 461 0.16 -23.83 -7.19
CA LEU A 461 0.88 -25.11 -7.23
C LEU A 461 -0.04 -26.31 -7.48
N SER A 462 -1.33 -26.18 -7.15
CA SER A 462 -2.35 -27.21 -7.34
C SER A 462 -2.93 -27.24 -8.76
N TYR A 463 -2.56 -26.28 -9.61
CA TYR A 463 -3.10 -26.11 -10.95
C TYR A 463 -2.26 -26.84 -11.98
N ARG A 464 -2.95 -27.40 -12.98
CA ARG A 464 -2.35 -28.15 -14.08
C ARG A 464 -2.92 -27.65 -15.39
N GLY A 465 -2.04 -27.58 -16.38
CA GLY A 465 -2.42 -27.32 -17.76
C GLY A 465 -2.65 -28.61 -18.52
N PHE A 466 -3.62 -28.61 -19.42
CA PHE A 466 -3.83 -29.69 -20.38
C PHE A 466 -4.36 -29.13 -21.71
N PHE A 467 -4.23 -29.89 -22.79
CA PHE A 467 -4.79 -29.53 -24.09
C PHE A 467 -6.16 -30.16 -24.27
N ALA A 468 -7.12 -29.38 -24.76
CA ALA A 468 -8.44 -29.87 -25.14
C ALA A 468 -8.33 -30.84 -26.32
N SER A 469 -8.70 -32.11 -26.13
CA SER A 469 -8.70 -33.13 -27.19
C SER A 469 -9.83 -32.93 -28.22
N GLU A 470 -10.91 -32.29 -27.79
CA GLU A 470 -12.12 -31.93 -28.53
C GLU A 470 -12.69 -30.61 -27.98
N ASP A 471 -13.82 -30.15 -28.49
CA ASP A 471 -14.51 -28.98 -27.91
C ASP A 471 -15.11 -29.37 -26.56
N LEU A 472 -14.61 -28.75 -25.48
CA LEU A 472 -15.01 -29.02 -24.11
C LEU A 472 -15.91 -27.92 -23.57
N TYR A 473 -16.99 -28.31 -22.90
CA TYR A 473 -17.94 -27.42 -22.22
C TYR A 473 -17.69 -27.46 -20.73
N GLU A 474 -17.64 -26.30 -20.09
CA GLU A 474 -17.41 -26.20 -18.65
C GLU A 474 -18.74 -26.33 -17.87
N VAL A 475 -18.74 -27.20 -16.86
CA VAL A 475 -19.88 -27.45 -15.98
C VAL A 475 -19.47 -27.26 -14.52
N LYS A 476 -20.47 -27.05 -13.67
CA LYS A 476 -20.34 -26.89 -12.22
C LYS A 476 -21.37 -27.77 -11.51
N LYS A 477 -21.17 -28.00 -10.22
CA LYS A 477 -22.17 -28.73 -9.42
C LYS A 477 -23.43 -27.89 -9.24
N ALA A 478 -24.58 -28.55 -9.23
CA ALA A 478 -25.87 -27.92 -8.94
C ALA A 478 -25.82 -27.19 -7.59
N GLY A 479 -26.29 -25.94 -7.57
CA GLY A 479 -26.31 -25.10 -6.37
C GLY A 479 -24.99 -24.42 -5.98
N GLU A 480 -23.87 -24.68 -6.66
CA GLU A 480 -22.60 -23.96 -6.44
C GLU A 480 -22.50 -22.73 -7.35
N GLU A 481 -21.88 -21.64 -6.86
CA GLU A 481 -21.52 -20.51 -7.71
C GLU A 481 -20.29 -20.85 -8.55
N PHE A 482 -20.26 -20.39 -9.80
CA PHE A 482 -19.12 -20.65 -10.67
C PHE A 482 -17.89 -19.86 -10.20
N ASN A 483 -16.80 -20.58 -9.93
CA ASN A 483 -15.53 -19.99 -9.52
C ASN A 483 -14.36 -20.54 -10.35
N GLU A 484 -13.69 -19.66 -11.09
CA GLU A 484 -12.54 -20.02 -11.94
C GLU A 484 -11.32 -20.54 -11.19
N LEU A 485 -11.24 -20.30 -9.88
CA LEU A 485 -10.18 -20.80 -9.01
C LEU A 485 -10.48 -22.17 -8.39
N GLU A 486 -11.68 -22.70 -8.58
CA GLU A 486 -12.05 -24.02 -8.10
C GLU A 486 -11.77 -25.10 -9.16
N THR A 487 -12.11 -26.34 -8.84
CA THR A 487 -11.94 -27.47 -9.75
C THR A 487 -12.85 -27.27 -10.96
N GLY A 488 -12.24 -27.21 -12.15
CA GLY A 488 -12.99 -27.17 -13.41
C GLY A 488 -13.45 -28.57 -13.81
N TYR A 489 -14.72 -28.70 -14.19
CA TYR A 489 -15.28 -29.92 -14.76
C TYR A 489 -15.61 -29.68 -16.23
N PHE A 490 -15.23 -30.63 -17.08
CA PHE A 490 -15.31 -30.49 -18.53
C PHE A 490 -16.02 -31.68 -19.14
N VAL A 491 -16.94 -31.41 -20.07
CA VAL A 491 -17.71 -32.44 -20.77
C VAL A 491 -17.69 -32.20 -22.28
N SER A 492 -17.86 -33.27 -23.06
CA SER A 492 -17.94 -33.17 -24.51
C SER A 492 -19.23 -32.48 -24.98
N LYS A 493 -19.26 -32.08 -26.25
CA LYS A 493 -20.47 -31.56 -26.90
C LYS A 493 -21.65 -32.53 -26.83
N ASP A 494 -21.41 -33.82 -26.87
CA ASP A 494 -22.46 -34.84 -26.85
C ASP A 494 -23.03 -35.08 -25.43
N GLU A 495 -22.28 -34.68 -24.40
CA GLU A 495 -22.64 -34.87 -23.00
C GLU A 495 -23.31 -33.65 -22.37
N ILE A 496 -23.03 -32.44 -22.86
CA ILE A 496 -23.57 -31.20 -22.28
C ILE A 496 -25.11 -31.16 -22.21
N GLY A 497 -25.79 -31.87 -23.12
CA GLY A 497 -27.24 -31.99 -23.13
C GLY A 497 -27.83 -32.77 -21.94
N LYS A 498 -26.99 -33.52 -21.21
CA LYS A 498 -27.39 -34.28 -20.02
C LYS A 498 -27.42 -33.45 -18.74
N TYR A 499 -26.83 -32.24 -18.75
CA TYR A 499 -26.73 -31.35 -17.60
C TYR A 499 -27.87 -30.34 -17.59
N HIS A 500 -28.34 -30.01 -16.39
CA HIS A 500 -29.34 -28.96 -16.19
C HIS A 500 -28.74 -27.56 -16.42
N GLU A 501 -29.58 -26.55 -16.69
CA GLU A 501 -29.11 -25.19 -16.96
C GLU A 501 -28.36 -24.57 -15.76
N ASP A 502 -28.69 -24.96 -14.53
CA ASP A 502 -28.01 -24.52 -13.31
C ASP A 502 -26.66 -25.23 -13.07
N GLU A 503 -26.34 -26.27 -13.84
CA GLU A 503 -25.06 -26.98 -13.84
C GLU A 503 -24.13 -26.51 -14.97
N LYS A 504 -24.64 -25.73 -15.94
CA LYS A 504 -23.86 -25.21 -17.06
C LYS A 504 -23.18 -23.88 -16.69
N VAL A 505 -21.99 -23.67 -17.23
CA VAL A 505 -21.25 -22.41 -17.09
C VAL A 505 -21.45 -21.55 -18.34
N TYR A 506 -21.80 -20.28 -18.13
CA TYR A 506 -22.05 -19.31 -19.17
C TYR A 506 -21.03 -18.16 -19.13
N GLU A 507 -20.68 -17.66 -20.31
CA GLU A 507 -19.95 -16.42 -20.48
C GLU A 507 -20.84 -15.20 -20.19
N LYS A 508 -20.22 -14.02 -20.11
CA LYS A 508 -20.93 -12.75 -19.84
C LYS A 508 -21.97 -12.38 -20.91
N ASP A 509 -21.83 -12.90 -22.13
CA ASP A 509 -22.75 -12.70 -23.24
C ASP A 509 -23.92 -13.71 -23.25
N GLY A 510 -23.96 -14.64 -22.29
CA GLY A 510 -24.99 -15.67 -22.19
C GLY A 510 -24.73 -16.92 -23.04
N SER A 511 -23.58 -17.00 -23.72
CA SER A 511 -23.17 -18.23 -24.40
C SER A 511 -22.57 -19.26 -23.44
N LEU A 512 -22.60 -20.54 -23.78
CA LEU A 512 -21.91 -21.57 -23.00
C LEU A 512 -20.40 -21.34 -23.05
N ARG A 513 -19.72 -21.52 -21.92
CA ARG A 513 -18.26 -21.48 -21.86
C ARG A 513 -17.68 -22.71 -22.55
N ILE A 514 -17.04 -22.50 -23.70
CA ILE A 514 -16.50 -23.54 -24.58
C ILE A 514 -14.99 -23.35 -24.74
N HIS A 515 -14.23 -24.40 -24.45
CA HIS A 515 -12.81 -24.50 -24.73
C HIS A 515 -12.63 -25.30 -26.02
N ARG A 516 -12.14 -24.65 -27.08
CA ARG A 516 -12.03 -25.26 -28.41
C ARG A 516 -10.94 -26.31 -28.46
N LYS A 517 -11.11 -27.34 -29.29
CA LYS A 517 -10.08 -28.34 -29.54
C LYS A 517 -8.71 -27.69 -29.79
N GLY A 518 -7.70 -28.15 -29.05
CA GLY A 518 -6.32 -27.67 -29.11
C GLY A 518 -6.01 -26.51 -28.17
N SER A 519 -7.00 -25.92 -27.49
CA SER A 519 -6.75 -24.89 -26.48
C SER A 519 -6.00 -25.46 -25.28
N PHE A 520 -5.04 -24.70 -24.79
CA PHE A 520 -4.42 -24.92 -23.49
C PHE A 520 -5.36 -24.42 -22.39
N ILE A 521 -5.75 -25.31 -21.48
CA ILE A 521 -6.63 -25.00 -20.36
C ILE A 521 -5.82 -25.16 -19.06
N TYR A 522 -5.88 -24.17 -18.17
CA TYR A 522 -5.17 -24.19 -16.89
C TYR A 522 -6.16 -24.13 -15.72
N ARG A 523 -6.42 -25.26 -15.05
CA ARG A 523 -7.39 -25.34 -13.94
C ARG A 523 -6.79 -26.07 -12.74
N MET A 524 -7.40 -25.87 -11.57
CA MET A 524 -7.08 -26.66 -10.39
C MET A 524 -7.43 -28.12 -10.70
N ALA A 525 -6.46 -29.01 -10.52
CA ALA A 525 -6.71 -30.43 -10.70
C ALA A 525 -7.73 -30.87 -9.63
N GLY A 526 -8.94 -31.22 -10.05
CA GLY A 526 -9.74 -32.16 -9.26
C GLY A 526 -8.90 -33.42 -9.13
N ARG A 527 -8.77 -33.97 -7.91
CA ARG A 527 -7.95 -35.18 -7.64
C ARG A 527 -7.93 -36.08 -8.87
N ASP A 528 -6.74 -36.35 -9.42
CA ASP A 528 -6.45 -37.18 -10.61
C ASP A 528 -6.88 -38.66 -10.48
N ARG A 529 -8.08 -38.94 -9.96
CA ARG A 529 -8.61 -40.27 -9.62
C ARG A 529 -10.13 -40.39 -9.76
N GLU A 530 -10.71 -39.84 -10.82
CA GLU A 530 -12.05 -40.30 -11.28
C GLU A 530 -11.99 -40.72 -12.76
N LYS A 531 -11.00 -41.55 -13.10
CA LYS A 531 -11.14 -42.50 -14.21
C LYS A 531 -11.86 -43.75 -13.70
N SER A 532 -13.18 -43.68 -13.56
CA SER A 532 -14.09 -44.79 -13.89
C SER A 532 -15.53 -44.31 -13.75
N ALA A 533 -16.34 -44.59 -14.76
CA ALA A 533 -17.74 -44.24 -14.87
C ALA A 533 -18.63 -45.00 -13.86
N SER A 534 -18.41 -44.81 -12.55
CA SER A 534 -19.19 -45.49 -11.49
C SER A 534 -19.63 -44.59 -10.34
N TYR A 535 -19.41 -43.28 -10.39
CA TYR A 535 -19.88 -42.38 -9.31
C TYR A 535 -21.28 -41.78 -9.54
N TYR A 536 -21.84 -41.93 -10.73
CA TYR A 536 -23.18 -41.42 -11.08
C TYR A 536 -24.16 -42.52 -11.50
N THR A 537 -24.10 -43.68 -10.85
CA THR A 537 -25.22 -44.66 -10.89
C THR A 537 -25.70 -44.98 -9.49
#